data_AF-A0A261CBJ6-F1
#
_entry.id   AF-A0A261CBJ6-F1
#
_cell.length_a   1.000
_cell.length_b   1.000
_cell.length_c   1.000
_cell.angle_alpha   90.00
_cell.angle_beta   90.00
_cell.angle_gamma   90.00
#
_symmetry.space_group_name_H-M   'P 1'
#
loop_
_entity.id
_entity.type
_entity.pdbx_description
1 polymer ?
#
loop_
_entity_poly.entity_id
_entity_poly.type
_entity_poly.pdbx_seq_one_letter_code
_entity_poly.pdbx_strand_id
1 'polypeptide(L)'
;MQIWHMEPFPCGDRRLPHHVFPPKKITTTQLGQLAGVQYYKKRLSAVKTEKNVTFTDVFTVSQTMLDFDDKMEQFYEPQTQKEDVISLVVEGTCYYDVEPEDDSWIRVQLEKGDLIVIPKGLSHRFTTTP
;
A
#
# COMPACT_ATOMS: atom_id res chain seq x y z
N MET A 1 -0.62 7.52 -9.26
CA MET A 1 -0.30 6.11 -8.91
C MET A 1 0.77 5.48 -9.83
N GLN A 2 1.77 4.80 -9.25
CA GLN A 2 2.78 4.00 -9.96
C GLN A 2 2.95 2.64 -9.25
N ILE A 3 3.26 1.55 -9.98
CA ILE A 3 3.42 0.20 -9.42
C ILE A 3 4.64 -0.49 -10.02
N TRP A 4 5.46 -1.14 -9.20
CA TRP A 4 6.65 -1.87 -9.67
C TRP A 4 7.06 -3.02 -8.74
N HIS A 5 7.85 -3.96 -9.26
CA HIS A 5 8.54 -4.94 -8.43
C HIS A 5 9.72 -4.29 -7.70
N MET A 6 9.82 -4.59 -6.40
CA MET A 6 10.93 -4.14 -5.56
C MET A 6 12.16 -5.03 -5.74
N GLU A 7 13.33 -4.46 -5.46
CA GLU A 7 14.52 -5.27 -5.28
C GLU A 7 14.36 -6.28 -4.10
N PRO A 8 14.96 -7.48 -4.16
CA PRO A 8 14.75 -8.50 -3.13
C PRO A 8 15.24 -8.11 -1.72
N PHE A 9 16.32 -7.32 -1.66
CA PHE A 9 16.97 -6.92 -0.41
C PHE A 9 17.16 -5.40 -0.37
N PRO A 10 16.07 -4.62 -0.21
CA PRO A 10 16.16 -3.17 -0.16
C PRO A 10 16.97 -2.75 1.06
N CYS A 11 18.05 -1.99 0.84
CA CYS A 11 18.91 -1.50 1.90
C CYS A 11 18.76 0.02 2.08
N GLY A 12 18.92 0.49 3.32
CA GLY A 12 18.80 1.91 3.66
C GLY A 12 17.35 2.36 3.93
N ASP A 13 17.02 3.58 3.51
CA ASP A 13 15.72 4.19 3.80
C ASP A 13 14.60 3.52 2.99
N ARG A 14 13.80 2.69 3.67
CA ARG A 14 12.62 1.99 3.13
C ARG A 14 11.61 2.88 2.40
N ARG A 15 11.64 4.20 2.64
CA ARG A 15 10.78 5.20 1.99
C ARG A 15 11.29 5.59 0.60
N LEU A 16 12.44 5.09 0.15
CA LEU A 16 12.91 5.31 -1.21
C LEU A 16 12.19 4.37 -2.20
N PRO A 17 12.21 4.61 -3.51
CA PRO A 17 11.44 3.79 -4.46
C PRO A 17 11.82 2.30 -4.53
N HIS A 18 13.09 1.93 -4.30
CA HIS A 18 13.57 0.53 -4.34
C HIS A 18 13.18 -0.25 -5.61
N HIS A 19 13.44 0.33 -6.78
CA HIS A 19 13.23 -0.35 -8.06
C HIS A 19 14.24 -1.47 -8.28
N VAL A 20 13.81 -2.60 -8.86
CA VAL A 20 14.73 -3.52 -9.55
C VAL A 20 15.45 -2.82 -10.71
N PHE A 21 16.63 -3.31 -11.08
CA PHE A 21 17.35 -2.84 -12.27
C PHE A 21 17.41 -3.95 -13.35
N PRO A 22 16.88 -3.71 -14.57
CA PRO A 22 16.14 -2.52 -15.00
C PRO A 22 14.72 -2.44 -14.36
N PRO A 23 14.11 -1.24 -14.25
CA PRO A 23 12.81 -1.08 -13.59
C PRO A 23 11.70 -1.92 -14.22
N LYS A 24 11.04 -2.76 -13.42
CA LYS A 24 9.90 -3.59 -13.83
C LYS A 24 8.59 -3.01 -13.29
N LYS A 25 8.02 -2.08 -14.05
CA LYS A 25 6.71 -1.49 -13.75
C LYS A 25 5.57 -2.40 -14.21
N ILE A 26 4.45 -2.36 -13.49
CA ILE A 26 3.24 -3.10 -13.84
C ILE A 26 2.02 -2.18 -13.83
N THR A 27 0.96 -2.60 -14.50
CA THR A 27 -0.33 -1.91 -14.56
C THR A 27 -1.24 -2.29 -13.39
N THR A 28 -2.30 -1.51 -13.14
CA THR A 28 -3.36 -1.88 -12.19
C THR A 28 -4.00 -3.22 -12.52
N THR A 29 -4.20 -3.51 -13.81
CA THR A 29 -4.76 -4.78 -14.28
C THR A 29 -3.86 -5.95 -13.90
N GLN A 30 -2.55 -5.82 -14.12
CA GLN A 30 -1.58 -6.85 -13.73
C GLN A 30 -1.51 -7.02 -12.21
N LEU A 31 -1.53 -5.92 -11.45
CA LEU A 31 -1.59 -5.96 -9.99
C LEU A 31 -2.84 -6.71 -9.50
N GLY A 32 -4.00 -6.47 -10.12
CA GLY A 32 -5.23 -7.20 -9.80
C GLY A 32 -5.17 -8.69 -10.18
N GLN A 33 -4.48 -9.05 -11.26
CA GLN A 33 -4.28 -10.44 -11.68
C GLN A 33 -3.31 -11.19 -10.76
N LEU A 34 -2.23 -10.54 -10.32
CA LEU A 34 -1.18 -11.16 -9.51
C LEU A 34 -1.57 -11.24 -8.03
N ALA A 35 -2.18 -10.18 -7.50
CA ALA A 35 -2.36 -10.00 -6.06
C ALA A 35 -3.83 -9.84 -5.65
N GLY A 36 -4.78 -9.80 -6.59
CA GLY A 36 -6.21 -9.54 -6.30
C GLY A 36 -6.49 -8.11 -5.82
N VAL A 37 -5.49 -7.23 -5.83
CA VAL A 37 -5.60 -5.84 -5.36
C VAL A 37 -6.40 -5.00 -6.35
N GLN A 38 -7.35 -4.23 -5.84
CA GLN A 38 -8.20 -3.35 -6.64
C GLN A 38 -7.83 -1.88 -6.41
N TYR A 39 -7.92 -1.08 -7.47
CA TYR A 39 -7.61 0.34 -7.44
C TYR A 39 -8.80 1.17 -7.93
N TYR A 40 -9.05 2.28 -7.25
CA TYR A 40 -10.08 3.25 -7.61
C TYR A 40 -9.58 4.68 -7.40
N LYS A 41 -10.06 5.62 -8.20
CA LYS A 41 -9.78 7.06 -8.02
C LYS A 41 -11.05 7.79 -7.60
N LYS A 42 -11.06 8.41 -6.42
CA LYS A 42 -12.17 9.22 -5.88
C LYS A 42 -13.55 8.50 -5.88
N ARG A 43 -13.60 7.22 -5.52
CA ARG A 43 -14.84 6.39 -5.53
C ARG A 43 -15.22 5.78 -4.18
N LEU A 44 -14.91 6.47 -3.08
CA LEU A 44 -15.10 5.93 -1.73
C LEU A 44 -16.55 5.46 -1.45
N SER A 45 -17.56 6.26 -1.81
CA SER A 45 -18.97 5.92 -1.53
C SER A 45 -19.42 4.63 -2.21
N ALA A 46 -19.07 4.44 -3.48
CA ALA A 46 -19.40 3.23 -4.23
C ALA A 46 -18.71 2.00 -3.64
N VAL A 47 -17.42 2.11 -3.32
CA VAL A 47 -16.64 1.01 -2.73
C VAL A 47 -17.18 0.64 -1.35
N LYS A 48 -17.57 1.61 -0.53
CA LYS A 48 -18.17 1.35 0.79
C LYS A 48 -19.44 0.51 0.68
N THR A 49 -20.31 0.84 -0.26
CA THR A 49 -21.55 0.09 -0.50
C THR A 49 -21.25 -1.31 -1.04
N GLU A 50 -20.37 -1.42 -2.05
CA GLU A 50 -20.01 -2.71 -2.67
C GLU A 50 -19.36 -3.68 -1.67
N LYS A 51 -18.48 -3.16 -0.80
CA LYS A 51 -17.74 -3.94 0.20
C LYS A 51 -18.43 -4.05 1.55
N ASN A 52 -19.65 -3.51 1.71
CA ASN A 52 -20.41 -3.48 2.96
C ASN A 52 -19.60 -2.95 4.15
N VAL A 53 -18.89 -1.84 3.95
CA VAL A 53 -18.01 -1.24 4.97
C VAL A 53 -18.84 -0.71 6.14
N THR A 54 -18.65 -1.29 7.32
CA THR A 54 -19.37 -0.94 8.56
C THR A 54 -18.63 0.06 9.45
N PHE A 55 -17.30 0.12 9.31
CA PHE A 55 -16.43 0.98 10.10
C PHE A 55 -15.49 1.80 9.21
N THR A 56 -15.15 3.01 9.62
CA THR A 56 -14.15 3.84 8.95
C THR A 56 -13.43 4.65 9.99
N ASP A 57 -12.12 4.77 9.83
CA ASP A 57 -11.27 5.64 10.63
C ASP A 57 -10.39 6.49 9.71
N VAL A 58 -9.80 7.55 10.27
CA VAL A 58 -8.85 8.43 9.61
C VAL A 58 -7.66 8.59 10.52
N PHE A 59 -6.48 8.20 10.04
CA PHE A 59 -5.22 8.44 10.73
C PHE A 59 -4.32 9.33 9.87
N THR A 60 -3.51 10.15 10.55
CA THR A 60 -2.53 11.02 9.93
C THR A 60 -1.15 10.63 10.44
N VAL A 61 -0.21 10.43 9.52
CA VAL A 61 1.20 10.20 9.84
C VAL A 61 1.99 11.42 9.40
N SER A 62 2.76 12.01 10.32
CA SER A 62 3.64 13.14 10.07
C SER A 62 4.95 12.97 10.81
N GLN A 63 6.06 13.43 10.22
CA GLN A 63 7.38 13.47 10.85
C GLN A 63 7.40 14.32 12.15
N THR A 64 6.39 15.17 12.36
CA THR A 64 6.25 15.97 13.59
C THR A 64 5.64 15.18 14.75
N MET A 65 5.20 13.93 14.54
CA MET A 65 4.68 13.08 15.61
C MET A 65 5.83 12.55 16.47
N LEU A 66 5.64 12.54 17.78
CA LEU A 66 6.66 12.07 18.74
C LEU A 66 6.97 10.57 18.57
N ASP A 67 5.99 9.78 18.16
CA ASP A 67 6.05 8.34 17.95
C ASP A 67 6.19 7.96 16.46
N PHE A 68 6.63 8.89 15.61
CA PHE A 68 6.72 8.65 14.17
C PHE A 68 7.56 7.42 13.83
N ASP A 69 8.76 7.30 14.40
CA ASP A 69 9.69 6.21 14.08
C ASP A 69 9.12 4.85 14.51
N ASP A 70 8.61 4.76 15.74
CA ASP A 70 7.98 3.54 16.28
C ASP A 70 6.77 3.11 15.44
N LYS A 71 5.92 4.07 15.01
CA LYS A 71 4.79 3.80 14.13
C LYS A 71 5.23 3.35 12.74
N MET A 72 6.27 3.97 12.20
CA MET A 72 6.82 3.56 10.90
C MET A 72 7.42 2.17 10.96
N GLU A 73 8.06 1.78 12.06
CA GLU A 73 8.50 0.40 12.28
C GLU A 73 7.32 -0.55 12.29
N GLN A 74 6.31 -0.28 13.13
CA GLN A 74 5.12 -1.11 13.24
C GLN A 74 4.37 -1.28 11.90
N PHE A 75 4.22 -0.21 11.12
CA PHE A 75 3.51 -0.26 9.84
C PHE A 75 4.31 -0.95 8.73
N TYR A 76 5.63 -1.01 8.86
CA TYR A 76 6.48 -1.67 7.87
C TYR A 76 6.70 -3.15 8.13
N GLU A 77 6.30 -3.65 9.31
CA GLU A 77 6.20 -5.09 9.55
C GLU A 77 5.13 -5.69 8.62
N PRO A 78 5.42 -6.78 7.89
CA PRO A 78 4.41 -7.47 7.09
C PRO A 78 3.20 -7.91 7.93
N GLN A 79 2.01 -7.51 7.49
CA GLN A 79 0.75 -7.84 8.14
C GLN A 79 -0.17 -8.61 7.19
N THR A 80 -0.94 -9.54 7.75
CA THR A 80 -2.00 -10.25 7.03
C THR A 80 -3.31 -10.06 7.78
N GLN A 81 -4.27 -9.42 7.12
CA GLN A 81 -5.57 -9.11 7.72
C GLN A 81 -6.62 -10.17 7.34
N LYS A 82 -7.55 -10.45 8.27
CA LYS A 82 -8.66 -11.39 8.05
C LYS A 82 -9.78 -10.81 7.18
N GLU A 83 -9.78 -9.49 7.00
CA GLU A 83 -10.72 -8.73 6.19
C GLU A 83 -9.98 -7.92 5.12
N ASP A 84 -10.72 -7.44 4.11
CA ASP A 84 -10.16 -6.59 3.06
C ASP A 84 -9.67 -5.26 3.69
N VAL A 85 -8.45 -4.85 3.37
CA VAL A 85 -7.94 -3.54 3.77
C VAL A 85 -8.29 -2.52 2.71
N ILE A 86 -9.13 -1.55 3.08
CA ILE A 86 -9.58 -0.48 2.20
C ILE A 86 -8.95 0.82 2.68
N SER A 87 -8.05 1.40 1.88
CA SER A 87 -7.36 2.64 2.23
C SER A 87 -7.55 3.69 1.14
N LEU A 88 -7.94 4.90 1.55
CA LEU A 88 -8.02 6.08 0.69
C LEU A 88 -6.99 7.10 1.16
N VAL A 89 -6.13 7.54 0.25
CA VAL A 89 -5.19 8.63 0.55
C VAL A 89 -5.93 9.96 0.47
N VAL A 90 -6.17 10.58 1.62
CA VAL A 90 -6.84 11.89 1.70
C VAL A 90 -5.85 13.02 1.39
N GLU A 91 -4.62 12.91 1.90
CA GLU A 91 -3.51 13.86 1.69
C GLU A 91 -2.17 13.13 1.70
N GLY A 92 -1.15 13.77 1.12
CA GLY A 92 0.21 13.22 1.01
C GLY A 92 0.36 12.09 -0.01
N THR A 93 1.44 11.34 0.14
CA THR A 93 1.83 10.19 -0.68
C THR A 93 2.41 9.09 0.19
N CYS A 94 2.18 7.84 -0.21
CA CYS A 94 2.64 6.68 0.54
C CYS A 94 2.88 5.48 -0.38
N TYR A 95 3.47 4.44 0.20
CA TYR A 95 3.61 3.12 -0.39
C TYR A 95 2.82 2.09 0.39
N TYR A 96 2.11 1.25 -0.34
CA TYR A 96 1.75 -0.09 0.12
C TYR A 96 2.60 -1.09 -0.64
N ASP A 97 3.29 -1.96 0.07
CA ASP A 97 3.94 -3.11 -0.53
C ASP A 97 3.06 -4.33 -0.31
N VAL A 98 2.86 -5.13 -1.35
CA VAL A 98 2.11 -6.39 -1.29
C VAL A 98 2.98 -7.55 -1.76
N GLU A 99 2.78 -8.70 -1.17
CA GLU A 99 3.58 -9.91 -1.40
C GLU A 99 2.64 -11.05 -1.84
N PRO A 100 2.37 -11.16 -3.15
CA PRO A 100 1.54 -12.25 -3.70
C PRO A 100 2.27 -13.60 -3.76
N GLU A 101 3.60 -13.58 -3.81
CA GLU A 101 4.49 -14.73 -3.80
C GLU A 101 5.62 -14.46 -2.80
N ASP A 102 6.05 -15.48 -2.07
CA ASP A 102 7.11 -15.38 -1.06
C ASP A 102 8.37 -14.70 -1.64
N ASP A 103 8.94 -13.77 -0.88
CA ASP A 103 10.14 -12.98 -1.24
C ASP A 103 9.99 -12.11 -2.50
N SER A 104 8.76 -11.84 -2.98
CA SER A 104 8.49 -10.96 -4.13
C SER A 104 7.54 -9.81 -3.80
N TRP A 105 8.12 -8.68 -3.41
CA TRP A 105 7.36 -7.47 -3.10
C TRP A 105 7.02 -6.64 -4.33
N ILE A 106 5.75 -6.23 -4.41
CA ILE A 106 5.25 -5.26 -5.38
C ILE A 106 4.91 -3.99 -4.62
N ARG A 107 5.61 -2.88 -4.95
CA ARG A 107 5.36 -1.57 -4.37
C ARG A 107 4.31 -0.81 -5.16
N VAL A 108 3.31 -0.31 -4.45
CA VAL A 108 2.22 0.52 -4.97
C VAL A 108 2.33 1.92 -4.38
N GLN A 109 2.69 2.89 -5.23
CA GLN A 109 2.70 4.30 -4.86
C GLN A 109 1.30 4.90 -5.01
N LEU A 110 0.75 5.36 -3.88
CA LEU A 110 -0.53 6.05 -3.82
C LEU A 110 -0.34 7.54 -3.55
N GLU A 111 -1.20 8.36 -4.15
CA GLU A 111 -1.26 9.80 -3.95
C GLU A 111 -2.68 10.25 -3.59
N LYS A 112 -2.85 11.52 -3.21
CA LYS A 112 -4.16 12.10 -2.89
C LYS A 112 -5.27 11.70 -3.88
N GLY A 113 -6.31 11.07 -3.34
CA GLY A 113 -7.50 10.62 -4.05
C GLY A 113 -7.43 9.20 -4.61
N ASP A 114 -6.29 8.52 -4.47
CA ASP A 114 -6.14 7.10 -4.77
C ASP A 114 -6.71 6.25 -3.64
N LEU A 115 -7.53 5.26 -4.00
CA LEU A 115 -8.10 4.25 -3.11
C LEU A 115 -7.60 2.88 -3.54
N ILE A 116 -7.09 2.11 -2.59
CA ILE A 116 -6.68 0.73 -2.77
C ILE A 116 -7.57 -0.20 -1.93
N VAL A 117 -7.85 -1.38 -2.47
CA VAL A 117 -8.44 -2.51 -1.74
C VAL A 117 -7.46 -3.67 -1.82
N ILE A 118 -6.86 -4.01 -0.70
CA ILE A 118 -5.99 -5.17 -0.54
C ILE A 118 -6.86 -6.33 -0.03
N PRO A 119 -6.92 -7.47 -0.74
CA PRO A 119 -7.78 -8.56 -0.33
C PRO A 119 -7.29 -9.18 0.99
N LYS A 120 -8.25 -9.67 1.78
CA LYS A 120 -7.93 -10.44 2.99
C LYS A 120 -6.94 -11.57 2.70
N GLY A 121 -6.07 -11.86 3.65
CA GLY A 121 -5.08 -12.94 3.52
C GLY A 121 -3.83 -12.57 2.71
N LEU A 122 -3.76 -11.40 2.07
CA LEU A 122 -2.56 -10.94 1.38
C LEU A 122 -1.61 -10.23 2.35
N SER A 123 -0.36 -10.71 2.40
CA SER A 123 0.74 -10.07 3.11
C SER A 123 0.99 -8.68 2.53
N HIS A 124 0.98 -7.65 3.38
CA HIS A 124 1.23 -6.28 2.98
C HIS A 124 1.88 -5.47 4.11
N ARG A 125 2.54 -4.38 3.75
CA ARG A 125 3.11 -3.39 4.67
C ARG A 125 2.95 -1.98 4.12
N PHE A 126 3.14 -1.00 4.98
CA PHE A 126 2.95 0.41 4.66
C PHE A 126 4.17 1.25 5.02
N THR A 127 4.49 2.25 4.21
CA THR A 127 5.40 3.32 4.59
C THR A 127 5.04 4.64 3.90
N THR A 128 5.46 5.77 4.47
CA THR A 128 5.32 7.07 3.80
C THR A 128 6.38 7.20 2.71
N THR A 129 6.17 8.14 1.78
CA THR A 129 7.31 8.67 1.02
C THR A 129 8.16 9.59 1.92
N PRO A 130 9.39 9.96 1.51
CA PRO A 130 10.23 10.88 2.27
C PRO A 130 9.59 12.26 2.46
#